data_AF-A0A371J164-F1
#
_entry.id   AF-A0A371J164-F1
#
_cell.length_a   1.000
_cell.length_b   1.000
_cell.length_c   1.000
_cell.angle_alpha   90.00
_cell.angle_beta   90.00
_cell.angle_gamma   90.00
#
_symmetry.space_group_name_H-M   'P 1'
#
loop_
_entity.id
_entity.type
_entity.pdbx_description
1 polymer ?
#
loop_
_entity_poly.entity_id
_entity_poly.type
_entity_poly.pdbx_seq_one_letter_code
_entity_poly.pdbx_strand_id
1 'polypeptide(L)' 'MYQVRRDLGVKYKDLTPELLRKYIYEVNEARYGDPLGGSFEFFENKYKGNYSKIIEASKRPNADVDKLLSKFKEWLDTQ' A
#
# COMPACT_ATOMS: atom_id res chain seq x y z
N MET A 1 -10.31 3.96 13.91
CA MET A 1 -10.10 2.76 13.05
C MET A 1 -9.38 3.12 11.76
N TYR A 2 -9.88 4.12 11.02
CA TYR A 2 -9.17 4.71 9.88
C TYR A 2 -7.72 5.10 10.24
N GLN A 3 -7.52 5.85 11.33
CA GLN A 3 -6.19 6.28 11.76
C GLN A 3 -5.25 5.10 12.07
N VAL A 4 -5.71 4.09 12.82
CA VAL A 4 -4.91 2.89 13.13
C VAL A 4 -4.42 2.18 11.88
N ARG A 5 -5.28 2.02 10.86
CA ARG A 5 -4.88 1.44 9.56
C ARG A 5 -3.84 2.30 8.87
N ARG A 6 -4.00 3.62 8.93
CA ARG A 6 -3.08 4.59 8.33
C ARG A 6 -1.71 4.57 8.98
N ASP A 7 -1.68 4.57 10.31
CA ASP A 7 -0.45 4.53 11.11
C ASP A 7 0.34 3.24 10.85
N LEU A 8 -0.34 2.10 10.70
CA LEU A 8 0.28 0.84 10.28
C LEU A 8 0.88 0.97 8.87
N GLY A 9 0.17 1.63 7.95
CA GLY A 9 0.68 1.93 6.61
C GLY A 9 1.99 2.72 6.65
N VAL A 10 2.01 3.83 7.40
CA VAL A 10 3.22 4.66 7.58
C VAL A 10 4.35 3.84 8.20
N LYS A 11 4.09 3.15 9.31
CA LYS A 11 5.07 2.32 10.01
C LYS A 11 5.79 1.34 9.09
N TYR A 12 5.06 0.60 8.26
CA TYR A 12 5.67 -0.39 7.36
C TYR A 12 6.34 0.25 6.15
N LYS A 13 5.85 1.41 5.69
CA LYS A 13 6.51 2.15 4.62
C LYS A 13 7.84 2.70 5.05
N ASP A 14 7.95 3.21 6.27
CA ASP A 14 9.22 3.74 6.79
C ASP A 14 10.30 2.67 6.98
N LEU A 15 9.92 1.40 7.07
CA LEU A 15 10.84 0.26 7.05
C LEU A 15 11.28 -0.14 5.64
N THR A 16 10.63 0.39 4.60
CA THR A 16 10.94 0.05 3.20
C THR A 16 12.10 0.92 2.69
N PRO A 17 13.12 0.33 2.02
CA PRO A 17 14.21 1.10 1.42
C PRO A 17 13.70 2.25 0.55
N GLU A 18 14.38 3.39 0.57
CA GLU A 18 13.87 4.66 0.06
C GLU A 18 13.38 4.59 -1.40
N LEU A 19 14.21 4.08 -2.31
CA LEU A 19 13.86 3.97 -3.73
C LEU A 19 12.67 3.03 -3.95
N LEU A 20 12.62 1.91 -3.22
CA LEU A 20 11.49 0.99 -3.27
C LEU A 20 10.22 1.64 -2.69
N ARG A 21 10.34 2.40 -1.59
CA ARG A 21 9.23 3.14 -0.99
C ARG A 21 8.66 4.17 -1.97
N LYS A 22 9.53 4.95 -2.63
CA LYS A 22 9.16 5.96 -3.63
C LYS A 22 8.40 5.32 -4.79
N TYR A 23 8.92 4.23 -5.36
CA TYR A 23 8.24 3.48 -6.41
C TYR A 23 6.85 3.02 -5.97
N ILE A 24 6.72 2.42 -4.78
CA ILE A 24 5.41 1.93 -4.32
C ILE A 24 4.44 3.11 -4.08
N TYR A 25 4.93 4.26 -3.63
CA TYR A 25 4.09 5.47 -3.52
C TYR A 25 3.57 5.92 -4.87
N GLU A 26 4.41 5.98 -5.90
CA GLU A 26 3.97 6.34 -7.26
C GLU A 26 2.95 5.34 -7.83
N VAL A 27 3.18 4.04 -7.63
CA VAL A 27 2.22 2.99 -8.03
C VAL A 27 0.89 3.13 -7.29
N ASN A 28 0.93 3.42 -6.00
CA ASN A 28 -0.27 3.58 -5.19
C ASN A 28 -1.02 4.86 -5.56
N GLU A 29 -0.31 5.97 -5.77
CA GLU A 29 -0.88 7.25 -6.22
C GLU A 29 -1.62 7.09 -7.55
N ALA A 30 -0.97 6.44 -8.54
CA ALA A 30 -1.59 6.20 -9.84
C ALA A 30 -2.85 5.31 -9.76
N ARG A 31 -2.91 4.39 -8.79
CA ARG A 31 -4.02 3.43 -8.64
C ARG A 31 -5.16 3.94 -7.78
N TYR A 32 -4.85 4.70 -6.74
CA TYR A 32 -5.78 5.04 -5.65
C TYR A 32 -5.92 6.55 -5.42
N GLY A 33 -5.04 7.38 -6.01
CA GLY A 33 -4.93 8.80 -5.68
C GLY A 33 -4.43 9.06 -4.25
N ASP A 34 -3.72 8.08 -3.66
CA ASP A 34 -3.14 8.17 -2.32
C ASP A 34 -1.89 7.28 -2.23
N PRO A 35 -0.75 7.79 -1.73
CA PRO A 35 0.53 7.06 -1.76
C PRO A 35 0.55 5.86 -0.81
N LEU A 36 -0.31 5.87 0.20
CA LEU A 36 -0.48 4.82 1.20
C LEU A 36 -1.66 3.87 0.82
N GLY A 37 -2.20 4.01 -0.40
CA GLY A 37 -3.15 3.10 -1.02
C GLY A 37 -4.62 3.48 -0.82
N GLY A 38 -5.53 2.55 -1.10
CA GLY A 38 -6.98 2.83 -1.10
C GLY A 38 -7.53 3.51 0.17
N SER A 39 -8.64 4.23 0.01
CA SER A 39 -9.34 4.91 1.11
C SER A 39 -10.00 3.92 2.09
N PHE A 40 -10.51 4.41 3.22
CA PHE A 40 -11.24 3.56 4.16
C PHE A 40 -12.49 2.97 3.51
N GLU A 41 -13.24 3.81 2.79
CA GLU A 41 -14.48 3.47 2.10
C GLU A 41 -14.23 2.40 1.03
N PHE A 42 -13.10 2.48 0.32
CA PHE A 42 -12.68 1.42 -0.60
C PHE A 42 -12.56 0.07 0.12
N PHE A 43 -11.92 0.04 1.29
CA PHE A 43 -11.77 -1.19 2.07
C PHE A 43 -13.05 -1.63 2.76
N GLU A 44 -13.87 -0.70 3.24
CA GLU A 44 -15.19 -0.99 3.80
C GLU A 44 -16.05 -1.72 2.78
N ASN A 45 -16.12 -1.20 1.54
CA ASN A 45 -16.82 -1.84 0.44
C ASN A 45 -16.21 -3.22 0.09
N LYS A 46 -14.88 -3.30 -0.03
CA LYS A 46 -14.16 -4.55 -0.34
C LYS A 46 -14.41 -5.65 0.69
N TYR A 47 -14.44 -5.30 1.98
CA TYR A 47 -14.60 -6.25 3.07
C TYR A 47 -16.04 -6.30 3.62
N LYS A 48 -17.01 -5.68 2.94
CA LYS A 48 -18.44 -5.66 3.30
C LYS A 48 -18.67 -5.23 4.75
N GLY A 49 -18.01 -4.15 5.18
CA GLY A 49 -18.09 -3.64 6.56
C GLY A 49 -17.36 -4.47 7.61
N ASN A 50 -16.61 -5.52 7.23
CA ASN A 50 -15.81 -6.28 8.19
C ASN A 50 -14.50 -5.55 8.53
N TYR A 51 -14.58 -4.68 9.53
CA TYR A 51 -13.45 -3.83 9.85
C TYR A 51 -12.25 -4.55 10.48
N SER A 52 -12.47 -5.65 11.20
CA SER A 52 -11.36 -6.47 11.72
C SER A 52 -10.51 -7.03 10.59
N LYS A 53 -11.14 -7.46 9.48
CA LYS A 53 -10.42 -7.90 8.27
C LYS A 53 -9.61 -6.78 7.62
N ILE A 54 -10.06 -5.52 7.68
CA ILE A 54 -9.32 -4.37 7.16
C ILE A 54 -8.00 -4.18 7.93
N ILE A 55 -8.07 -4.22 9.26
CA ILE A 55 -6.89 -4.09 10.12
C ILE A 55 -5.94 -5.28 9.93
N GLU A 56 -6.46 -6.51 9.92
CA GLU A 56 -5.65 -7.71 9.73
C GLU A 56 -4.98 -7.75 8.35
N ALA A 57 -5.67 -7.30 7.29
CA ALA A 57 -5.08 -7.19 5.96
C ALA A 57 -3.96 -6.14 5.91
N SER A 58 -4.06 -5.06 6.68
CA SER A 58 -3.05 -3.99 6.73
C SER A 58 -1.74 -4.40 7.40
N LYS A 59 -1.73 -5.54 8.11
CA LYS A 59 -0.55 -6.12 8.75
C LYS A 59 0.22 -7.11 7.87
N ARG A 60 -0.30 -7.41 6.68
CA ARG A 60 0.25 -8.44 5.79
C ARG A 60 1.01 -7.80 4.63
N PRO A 61 2.08 -8.44 4.14
CA PRO A 61 2.73 -8.01 2.91
C PRO A 61 1.78 -8.15 1.71
N ASN A 62 2.16 -7.54 0.58
CA ASN A 62 1.44 -7.75 -0.68
C ASN A 62 1.42 -9.24 -1.02
N ALA A 63 0.26 -9.77 -1.41
CA ALA A 63 0.08 -11.18 -1.72
C ALA A 63 0.88 -11.61 -2.96
N ASP A 64 1.17 -10.66 -3.87
CA ASP A 64 1.94 -10.90 -5.09
C ASP A 64 2.98 -9.78 -5.25
N VAL A 65 4.15 -10.02 -4.67
CA VAL A 65 5.27 -9.08 -4.68
C VAL A 65 5.90 -8.99 -6.07
N ASP A 66 6.03 -10.11 -6.78
CA ASP A 66 6.63 -10.14 -8.13
C ASP A 66 5.81 -9.29 -9.09
N LYS A 67 4.49 -9.36 -9.04
CA LYS A 67 3.63 -8.50 -9.83
C LYS A 67 3.76 -7.03 -9.47
N LEU A 68 3.84 -6.69 -8.17
CA LEU A 68 4.06 -5.30 -7.73
C LEU A 68 5.39 -4.75 -8.26
N LEU A 69 6.44 -5.56 -8.22
CA LEU A 69 7.80 -5.16 -8.56
C LEU A 69 8.17 -5.41 -10.04
N SER A 70 7.24 -5.93 -10.84
CA SER A 70 7.45 -6.24 -12.26
C SER A 70 8.00 -5.08 -13.09
N LYS A 71 7.74 -3.84 -12.68
CA LYS A 71 8.21 -2.60 -13.34
C LYS A 71 9.23 -1.82 -12.53
N PHE A 72 9.69 -2.36 -11.40
CA PHE A 72 10.60 -1.65 -10.51
C PHE A 72 11.95 -1.39 -11.16
N LYS A 73 12.52 -2.35 -11.91
CA LYS A 73 13.83 -2.17 -12.55
C LYS A 73 13.77 -1.08 -13.63
N GLU A 74 12.75 -1.11 -14.48
CA GLU A 74 12.53 -0.10 -15.52
C GLU A 74 12.37 1.29 -14.90
N TRP A 75 11.59 1.39 -13.82
CA TRP A 75 11.42 2.64 -13.06
C TRP A 75 12.71 3.12 -12.39
N LEU A 76 13.53 2.19 -11.86
CA LEU A 76 14.78 2.51 -11.18
C LEU A 76 15.80 3.14 -12.14
N ASP A 77 15.80 2.71 -13.40
CA ASP A 77 16.68 3.24 -14.45
C ASP A 77 16.32 4.68 -14.87
N THR A 78 15.16 5.20 -14.46
CA THR A 78 14.74 6.58 -14.74
C THR A 78 14.90 7.53 -13.55
N GLN A 79 15.48 7.07 -12.44
CA GLN A 79 15.65 7.88 -11.22
C GLN A 79 16.91 8.72 -11.23
#